data_AF-Q98Q85-F1
#
_entry.id   AF-Q98Q85-F1
#
_cell.length_a   1.000
_cell.length_b   1.000
_cell.length_c   1.000
_cell.angle_alpha   90.00
_cell.angle_beta   90.00
_cell.angle_gamma   90.00
#
_symmetry.space_group_name_H-M   'P 1'
#
loop_
_entity.id
_entity.type
_entity.pdbx_description
1 polymer ?
#
loop_
_entity_poly.entity_id
_entity_poly.type
_entity_poly.pdbx_seq_one_letter_code
_entity_poly.pdbx_strand_id
1 'polypeptide(L)'
;MTHKEALSVYWNKNLFVSELLGTFLLVYLIFLSFFLYKKFVNKDNLISLPIIYTLVIFIVVTLTWVWSRFLSPIGVVTYLSPSSVIIEGFIKGIRKEFTGAPLLKGIPYIIGAQLLGSFLATGWLFLSTKLLNWIKPDNEKLENSWTTKLVQKNPRQRFNFKNFLKFDKNYQANFANIVEENPTSLTKDVSKEIFFLMIYLFTVPFVEYIQETRYGVDAFSKLLITMSFVLFLLIASKKFGFFNLNLVFTFSILINKIVNRTANKTFLISTAISSLAYIVLSILGALFYLLVAKNSNLTFTL
;
A
#
# COMPACT_ATOMS: atom_id res chain seq x y z
N MET A 1 13.81 -9.06 17.41
CA MET A 1 14.93 -8.25 16.87
C MET A 1 14.46 -6.81 16.84
N THR A 2 15.27 -5.87 17.33
CA THR A 2 14.89 -4.45 17.31
C THR A 2 14.96 -3.88 15.89
N HIS A 3 14.23 -2.79 15.61
CA HIS A 3 14.33 -2.09 14.32
C HIS A 3 15.77 -1.69 13.97
N LYS A 4 16.55 -1.26 14.98
CA LYS A 4 17.95 -0.84 14.83
C LYS A 4 18.82 -1.99 14.37
N GLU A 5 18.69 -3.15 15.01
CA GLU A 5 19.38 -4.38 14.60
C GLU A 5 19.02 -4.73 13.16
N ALA A 6 17.73 -4.74 12.81
CA ALA A 6 17.24 -5.10 11.49
C ALA A 6 17.84 -4.24 10.36
N LEU A 7 18.00 -2.93 10.61
CA LEU A 7 18.58 -1.97 9.66
C LEU A 7 20.12 -2.05 9.59
N SER A 8 20.75 -2.62 10.62
CA SER A 8 22.22 -2.76 10.71
C SER A 8 22.77 -4.02 10.01
N VAL A 9 21.93 -5.00 9.68
CA VAL A 9 22.32 -6.24 9.01
C VAL A 9 21.97 -6.23 7.52
N TYR A 10 22.73 -6.96 6.70
CA TYR A 10 22.45 -7.08 5.25
C TYR A 10 21.29 -8.01 4.92
N TRP A 11 20.96 -8.93 5.82
CA TRP A 11 19.93 -9.93 5.58
C TRP A 11 19.30 -10.41 6.89
N ASN A 12 17.97 -10.40 6.94
CA ASN A 12 17.21 -11.09 7.98
C ASN A 12 16.03 -11.82 7.33
N LYS A 13 16.06 -13.16 7.38
CA LYS A 13 15.02 -14.00 6.76
C LYS A 13 13.63 -13.75 7.35
N ASN A 14 13.51 -13.65 8.66
CA ASN A 14 12.21 -13.52 9.33
C ASN A 14 11.57 -12.17 9.02
N LEU A 15 12.35 -11.09 9.05
CA LEU A 15 11.88 -9.76 8.64
C LEU A 15 11.53 -9.72 7.16
N PHE A 16 12.38 -10.26 6.28
CA PHE A 16 12.09 -10.33 4.85
C PHE A 16 10.74 -11.01 4.57
N VAL A 17 10.50 -12.18 5.18
CA VAL A 17 9.23 -12.91 5.03
C VAL A 17 8.05 -12.11 5.60
N SER A 18 8.22 -11.49 6.77
CA SER A 18 7.17 -10.70 7.41
C SER A 18 6.80 -9.45 6.60
N GLU A 19 7.77 -8.75 6.03
CA GLU A 19 7.56 -7.60 5.13
C GLU A 19 6.88 -8.02 3.83
N LEU A 20 7.32 -9.13 3.24
CA LEU A 20 6.74 -9.68 2.02
C LEU A 20 5.27 -10.03 2.23
N LEU A 21 4.95 -10.77 3.30
CA LEU A 21 3.58 -11.19 3.61
C LEU A 21 2.68 -10.01 4.00
N GLY A 22 3.17 -9.13 4.86
CA GLY A 22 2.41 -7.95 5.28
C GLY A 22 2.10 -7.03 4.11
N THR A 23 3.08 -6.78 3.24
CA THR A 23 2.89 -5.95 2.05
C THR A 23 2.01 -6.64 1.00
N PHE A 24 2.16 -7.96 0.83
CA PHE A 24 1.28 -8.76 -0.02
C PHE A 24 -0.18 -8.61 0.41
N LEU A 25 -0.48 -8.83 1.70
CA LEU A 25 -1.84 -8.68 2.22
C LEU A 25 -2.35 -7.26 2.06
N LEU A 26 -1.51 -6.27 2.36
CA LEU A 26 -1.87 -4.86 2.28
C LEU A 26 -2.36 -4.48 0.88
N VAL A 27 -1.52 -4.74 -0.12
CA VAL A 27 -1.82 -4.45 -1.53
C VAL A 27 -3.02 -5.25 -2.01
N TYR A 28 -3.04 -6.55 -1.73
CA TYR A 28 -4.10 -7.44 -2.19
C TYR A 28 -5.47 -7.03 -1.62
N LEU A 29 -5.59 -6.86 -0.31
CA LEU A 29 -6.87 -6.57 0.34
C LEU A 29 -7.38 -5.17 -0.01
N ILE A 30 -6.51 -4.16 -0.14
CA ILE A 30 -6.95 -2.82 -0.54
C ILE A 30 -7.53 -2.84 -1.95
N PHE A 31 -6.79 -3.36 -2.92
CA PHE A 31 -7.27 -3.36 -4.29
C PHE A 31 -8.44 -4.32 -4.52
N LEU A 32 -8.48 -5.47 -3.82
CA LEU A 32 -9.65 -6.36 -3.84
C LEU A 32 -10.87 -5.64 -3.28
N SER A 33 -10.73 -4.92 -2.16
CA SER A 33 -11.85 -4.18 -1.58
C SER A 33 -12.33 -3.07 -2.50
N PHE A 34 -11.43 -2.37 -3.20
CA PHE A 34 -11.79 -1.37 -4.19
C PHE A 34 -12.52 -1.99 -5.39
N PHE A 35 -12.06 -3.15 -5.87
CA PHE A 35 -12.75 -3.91 -6.91
C PHE A 35 -14.18 -4.30 -6.48
N LEU A 36 -14.32 -4.89 -5.30
CA LEU A 36 -15.62 -5.30 -4.77
C LEU A 36 -16.53 -4.09 -4.55
N TYR A 37 -16.00 -2.98 -4.03
CA TYR A 37 -16.74 -1.74 -3.86
C TYR A 37 -17.29 -1.24 -5.20
N LYS A 38 -16.44 -1.08 -6.23
CA LYS A 38 -16.87 -0.65 -7.57
C LYS A 38 -17.85 -1.63 -8.22
N LYS A 39 -17.71 -2.93 -7.95
CA LYS A 39 -18.59 -3.97 -8.52
C LYS A 39 -19.97 -4.02 -7.87
N PHE A 40 -20.07 -3.79 -6.56
CA PHE A 40 -21.32 -4.00 -5.80
C PHE A 40 -22.01 -2.70 -5.37
N VAL A 41 -21.30 -1.58 -5.34
CA VAL A 41 -21.84 -0.29 -4.91
C VAL A 41 -21.98 0.63 -6.11
N ASN A 42 -23.20 0.83 -6.59
CA ASN A 42 -23.51 1.68 -7.75
C ASN A 42 -23.36 3.20 -7.49
N LYS A 43 -22.91 3.62 -6.30
CA LYS A 43 -22.79 5.05 -5.94
C LYS A 43 -21.40 5.38 -5.42
N ASP A 44 -20.79 6.40 -6.03
CA ASP A 44 -19.54 6.99 -5.57
C ASP A 44 -19.79 7.80 -4.28
N ASN A 45 -19.69 7.14 -3.13
CA ASN A 45 -19.64 7.82 -1.85
C ASN A 45 -18.20 8.30 -1.59
N LEU A 46 -18.04 9.59 -1.34
CA LEU A 46 -16.76 10.20 -1.03
C LEU A 46 -16.10 9.53 0.21
N ILE A 47 -16.88 9.09 1.19
CA ILE A 47 -16.36 8.63 2.49
C ILE A 47 -16.08 7.12 2.54
N SER A 48 -16.82 6.30 1.80
CA SER A 48 -16.75 4.83 1.94
C SER A 48 -15.38 4.23 1.60
N LEU A 49 -14.76 4.66 0.49
CA LEU A 49 -13.45 4.15 0.07
C LEU A 49 -12.33 4.47 1.10
N PRO A 50 -12.21 5.71 1.63
CA PRO A 50 -11.30 6.00 2.73
C PRO A 50 -11.50 5.11 3.95
N ILE A 51 -12.74 4.88 4.38
CA ILE A 51 -13.04 4.01 5.53
C ILE A 51 -12.56 2.58 5.27
N ILE A 52 -12.92 2.02 4.11
CA ILE A 52 -12.51 0.67 3.71
C ILE A 52 -10.99 0.56 3.69
N TYR A 53 -10.30 1.54 3.11
CA TYR A 53 -8.85 1.55 3.03
C TYR A 53 -8.20 1.58 4.42
N THR A 54 -8.65 2.46 5.32
CA THR A 54 -8.14 2.52 6.69
C THR A 54 -8.43 1.24 7.47
N LEU A 55 -9.62 0.66 7.34
CA LEU A 55 -9.95 -0.62 7.98
C LEU A 55 -9.05 -1.75 7.49
N VAL A 56 -8.76 -1.80 6.19
CA VAL A 56 -7.82 -2.80 5.64
C VAL A 56 -6.43 -2.60 6.20
N ILE A 57 -5.92 -1.36 6.30
CA ILE A 57 -4.62 -1.09 6.94
C ILE A 57 -4.63 -1.60 8.38
N PHE A 58 -5.65 -1.26 9.16
CA PHE A 58 -5.78 -1.70 10.56
C PHE A 58 -5.73 -3.23 10.69
N ILE A 59 -6.50 -3.94 9.85
CA ILE A 59 -6.52 -5.40 9.81
C ILE A 59 -5.14 -5.94 9.47
N VAL A 60 -4.49 -5.41 8.44
CA VAL A 60 -3.19 -5.91 7.95
C VAL A 60 -2.07 -5.65 8.94
N VAL A 61 -2.02 -4.46 9.56
CA VAL A 61 -1.05 -4.14 10.62
C VAL A 61 -1.22 -5.11 11.79
N THR A 62 -2.45 -5.33 12.23
CA THR A 62 -2.77 -6.25 13.34
C THR A 62 -2.38 -7.70 13.00
N LEU A 63 -2.75 -8.18 11.81
CA LEU A 63 -2.39 -9.53 11.35
C LEU A 63 -0.88 -9.71 11.23
N THR A 64 -0.17 -8.71 10.68
CA THR A 64 1.28 -8.77 10.54
C THR A 64 1.96 -8.79 11.89
N TRP A 65 1.45 -8.02 12.86
CA TRP A 65 1.95 -8.04 14.24
C TRP A 65 1.75 -9.41 14.91
N VAL A 66 0.58 -10.03 14.72
CA VAL A 66 0.29 -11.38 15.23
C VAL A 66 1.23 -12.40 14.58
N TRP A 67 1.37 -12.37 13.25
CA TRP A 67 2.24 -13.30 12.52
C TRP A 67 3.72 -13.14 12.85
N SER A 68 4.19 -11.92 13.09
CA SER A 68 5.60 -11.71 13.41
C SER A 68 6.00 -12.35 14.74
N ARG A 69 5.06 -12.50 15.69
CA ARG A 69 5.27 -13.26 16.94
C ARG A 69 5.36 -14.77 16.70
N PHE A 70 4.67 -15.30 15.69
CA PHE A 70 4.80 -16.72 15.31
C PHE A 70 6.12 -17.00 14.58
N LEU A 71 6.59 -16.06 13.75
CA LEU A 71 7.84 -16.20 13.00
C LEU A 71 9.09 -16.00 13.86
N SER A 72 8.99 -15.23 14.96
CA SER A 72 10.11 -15.00 15.88
C SER A 72 9.61 -14.82 17.31
N PRO A 73 10.18 -15.54 18.30
CA PRO A 73 9.82 -15.39 19.71
C PRO A 73 10.00 -13.96 20.26
N ILE A 74 10.96 -13.21 19.71
CA ILE A 74 11.27 -11.83 20.13
C ILE A 74 10.33 -10.83 19.44
N GLY A 75 9.50 -11.29 18.51
CA GLY A 75 8.78 -10.43 17.58
C GLY A 75 9.72 -9.81 16.54
N VAL A 76 9.19 -9.65 15.33
CA VAL A 76 9.81 -8.84 14.30
C VAL A 76 8.89 -7.67 14.01
N VAL A 77 9.37 -6.45 14.19
CA VAL A 77 8.55 -5.29 13.88
C VAL A 77 8.65 -5.02 12.37
N THR A 78 7.50 -5.05 11.71
CA THR A 78 7.39 -4.78 10.27
C THR A 78 7.10 -3.32 10.02
N TYR A 79 7.73 -2.76 8.99
CA TYR A 79 7.58 -1.40 8.52
C TYR A 79 6.37 -1.23 7.59
N LEU A 80 6.06 -2.22 6.73
CA LEU A 80 4.95 -2.21 5.75
C LEU A 80 4.95 -1.06 4.73
N SER A 81 5.84 -0.09 4.85
CA SER A 81 6.00 1.02 3.92
C SER A 81 7.48 1.37 3.72
N PRO A 82 7.92 1.69 2.49
CA PRO A 82 9.30 2.09 2.23
C PRO A 82 9.71 3.38 2.96
N SER A 83 8.79 4.32 3.18
CA SER A 83 9.10 5.55 3.91
C SER A 83 9.46 5.28 5.36
N SER A 84 8.71 4.41 6.04
CA SER A 84 9.04 4.00 7.40
C SER A 84 10.45 3.40 7.48
N VAL A 85 10.85 2.57 6.49
CA VAL A 85 12.19 1.98 6.43
C VAL A 85 13.27 3.05 6.26
N ILE A 86 13.05 4.01 5.37
CA ILE A 86 13.99 5.11 5.11
C ILE A 86 14.10 6.00 6.35
N ILE A 87 12.97 6.44 6.90
CA ILE A 87 12.92 7.33 8.06
C ILE A 87 13.61 6.69 9.26
N GLU A 88 13.27 5.45 9.58
CA GLU A 88 13.90 4.71 10.69
C GLU A 88 15.38 4.43 10.43
N GLY A 89 15.78 4.14 9.19
CA GLY A 89 17.18 3.98 8.78
C GLY A 89 18.05 5.20 9.09
N PHE A 90 17.51 6.39 8.84
CA PHE A 90 18.19 7.65 9.13
C PHE A 90 18.14 8.01 10.61
N ILE A 91 16.96 7.95 11.25
CA ILE A 91 16.80 8.32 12.67
C ILE A 91 17.61 7.40 13.58
N LYS A 92 17.67 6.08 13.30
CA LYS A 92 18.43 5.13 14.12
C LYS A 92 19.93 5.11 13.84
N GLY A 93 20.36 5.59 12.67
CA GLY A 93 21.77 5.65 12.28
C GLY A 93 22.47 6.96 12.64
N ILE A 94 21.76 8.09 12.52
CA ILE A 94 22.26 9.41 12.84
C ILE A 94 21.83 9.75 14.27
N ARG A 95 22.79 10.02 15.15
CA ARG A 95 22.52 10.46 16.52
C ARG A 95 21.96 11.89 16.51
N LYS A 96 21.31 12.28 17.61
CA LYS A 96 20.74 13.63 17.83
C LYS A 96 21.72 14.79 17.54
N GLU A 97 23.02 14.58 17.70
CA GLU A 97 24.07 15.57 17.41
C GLU A 97 24.48 15.62 15.92
N PHE A 98 23.77 14.93 15.04
CA PHE A 98 24.15 14.70 13.64
C PHE A 98 25.48 13.97 13.48
N THR A 99 25.82 13.13 14.47
CA THR A 99 27.00 12.24 14.42
C THR A 99 26.58 10.82 14.03
N GLY A 100 27.46 10.10 13.34
CA GLY A 100 27.18 8.75 12.82
C GLY A 100 26.82 8.73 11.34
N ALA A 101 26.27 7.60 10.87
CA ALA A 101 25.88 7.40 9.49
C ALA A 101 24.54 6.65 9.41
N PRO A 102 23.69 6.91 8.39
CA PRO A 102 22.45 6.18 8.21
C PRO A 102 22.65 4.66 8.16
N LEU A 103 21.70 3.90 8.73
CA LEU A 103 21.71 2.44 8.68
C LEU A 103 21.15 1.95 7.35
N LEU A 104 21.99 1.99 6.31
CA LEU A 104 21.58 1.67 4.94
C LEU A 104 21.61 0.17 4.63
N LYS A 105 22.25 -0.67 5.45
CA LYS A 105 22.48 -2.09 5.15
C LYS A 105 21.18 -2.87 4.99
N GLY A 106 20.20 -2.60 5.85
CA GLY A 106 18.92 -3.31 5.80
C GLY A 106 17.91 -2.77 4.80
N ILE A 107 18.08 -1.52 4.34
CA ILE A 107 17.11 -0.85 3.45
C ILE A 107 16.85 -1.66 2.16
N PRO A 108 17.86 -2.13 1.41
CA PRO A 108 17.64 -2.82 0.14
C PRO A 108 16.79 -4.09 0.25
N TYR A 109 17.04 -4.96 1.25
CA TYR A 109 16.30 -6.22 1.36
C TYR A 109 14.89 -6.02 1.92
N ILE A 110 14.69 -5.04 2.80
CA ILE A 110 13.38 -4.72 3.38
C ILE A 110 12.48 -4.10 2.31
N ILE A 111 12.95 -3.07 1.59
CA ILE A 111 12.22 -2.49 0.46
C ILE A 111 12.03 -3.52 -0.66
N GLY A 112 13.04 -4.33 -0.94
CA GLY A 112 12.94 -5.44 -1.90
C GLY A 112 11.84 -6.43 -1.55
N ALA A 113 11.68 -6.79 -0.27
CA ALA A 113 10.59 -7.64 0.20
C ALA A 113 9.21 -7.00 -0.01
N GLN A 114 9.09 -5.71 0.28
CA GLN A 114 7.84 -4.95 0.09
C GLN A 114 7.46 -4.86 -1.41
N LEU A 115 8.42 -4.57 -2.28
CA LEU A 115 8.21 -4.55 -3.74
C LEU A 115 7.84 -5.93 -4.29
N LEU A 116 8.49 -7.00 -3.81
CA LEU A 116 8.17 -8.36 -4.20
C LEU A 116 6.77 -8.76 -3.72
N GLY A 117 6.41 -8.43 -2.48
CA GLY A 117 5.06 -8.63 -1.94
C GLY A 117 3.98 -7.93 -2.76
N SER A 118 4.24 -6.69 -3.17
CA SER A 118 3.37 -5.91 -4.08
C SER A 118 3.18 -6.56 -5.45
N PHE A 119 4.27 -7.07 -6.03
CA PHE A 119 4.23 -7.77 -7.30
C PHE A 119 3.38 -9.05 -7.21
N LEU A 120 3.61 -9.86 -6.16
CA LEU A 120 2.84 -11.08 -5.90
C LEU A 120 1.35 -10.77 -5.67
N ALA A 121 1.05 -9.71 -4.92
CA ALA A 121 -0.32 -9.28 -4.65
C ALA A 121 -1.03 -8.85 -5.93
N THR A 122 -0.35 -8.12 -6.82
CA THR A 122 -0.90 -7.71 -8.12
C THR A 122 -1.23 -8.92 -8.99
N GLY A 123 -0.33 -9.92 -9.04
CA GLY A 123 -0.59 -11.18 -9.76
C GLY A 123 -1.74 -11.99 -9.17
N TRP A 124 -1.82 -12.08 -7.84
CA TRP A 124 -2.89 -12.78 -7.14
C TRP A 124 -4.25 -12.08 -7.28
N LEU A 125 -4.25 -10.75 -7.28
CA LEU A 125 -5.42 -9.93 -7.55
C LEU A 125 -5.97 -10.17 -8.96
N PHE A 126 -5.10 -10.25 -9.96
CA PHE A 126 -5.50 -10.61 -11.32
C PHE A 126 -6.19 -11.99 -11.36
N LEU A 127 -5.62 -12.99 -10.68
CA LEU A 127 -6.20 -14.34 -10.61
C LEU A 127 -7.55 -14.36 -9.88
N SER A 128 -7.63 -13.74 -8.69
CA SER A 128 -8.81 -13.74 -7.84
C SER A 128 -10.00 -13.02 -8.49
N THR A 129 -9.78 -11.85 -9.09
CA THR A 129 -10.84 -11.12 -9.79
C THR A 129 -11.39 -11.95 -10.96
N LYS A 130 -10.52 -12.67 -11.67
CA LYS A 130 -10.92 -13.54 -12.79
C LYS A 130 -11.77 -14.71 -12.32
N LEU A 131 -11.39 -15.33 -11.20
CA LEU A 131 -12.19 -16.37 -10.55
C LEU A 131 -13.56 -15.83 -10.11
N LEU A 132 -13.61 -14.63 -9.52
CA LEU A 132 -14.86 -13.99 -9.08
C LEU A 132 -15.82 -13.69 -10.25
N ASN A 133 -15.29 -13.26 -11.39
CA ASN A 133 -16.10 -13.02 -12.59
C ASN A 133 -16.51 -14.32 -13.28
N TRP A 134 -15.73 -15.40 -13.14
CA TRP A 134 -16.13 -16.72 -13.62
C TRP A 134 -17.30 -17.31 -12.81
N ILE A 135 -17.36 -17.07 -11.50
CA ILE A 135 -18.45 -17.56 -10.62
C ILE A 135 -19.77 -16.82 -10.88
N LYS A 136 -19.73 -15.53 -11.23
CA LYS A 136 -20.90 -14.72 -11.60
C LYS A 136 -20.71 -14.18 -13.03
N PRO A 137 -20.90 -15.01 -14.07
CA PRO A 137 -21.01 -14.50 -15.42
C PRO A 137 -22.20 -13.52 -15.44
N ASP A 138 -22.03 -12.35 -16.07
CA ASP A 138 -23.01 -11.26 -16.09
C ASP A 138 -24.42 -11.79 -16.41
N ASN A 139 -25.24 -11.94 -15.36
CA ASN A 139 -26.63 -12.41 -15.49
C ASN A 139 -27.48 -11.43 -16.31
N GLU A 140 -27.03 -10.19 -16.51
CA GLU A 140 -27.70 -9.20 -17.38
C GLU A 140 -27.76 -9.62 -18.86
N LYS A 141 -26.77 -10.36 -19.36
CA LYS A 141 -26.86 -10.91 -20.73
C LYS A 141 -27.76 -12.13 -20.84
N LEU A 142 -27.96 -12.84 -19.73
CA LEU A 142 -28.87 -13.97 -19.66
C LEU A 142 -30.32 -13.48 -19.53
N GLU A 143 -30.61 -12.44 -18.73
CA GLU A 143 -31.96 -11.91 -18.51
C GLU A 143 -32.60 -11.33 -19.79
N ASN A 144 -31.81 -10.70 -20.67
CA ASN A 144 -32.27 -10.28 -22.00
C ASN A 144 -32.30 -11.43 -23.04
N SER A 145 -31.81 -12.62 -22.69
CA SER A 145 -31.73 -13.83 -23.53
C SER A 145 -32.77 -14.89 -23.13
N TRP A 146 -33.27 -14.87 -21.89
CA TRP A 146 -34.31 -15.79 -21.40
C TRP A 146 -35.64 -15.61 -22.13
N THR A 147 -35.93 -14.42 -22.67
CA THR A 147 -37.10 -14.19 -23.54
C THR A 147 -36.88 -14.62 -24.99
N THR A 148 -35.65 -14.91 -25.44
CA THR A 148 -35.39 -15.26 -26.85
C THR A 148 -34.98 -16.70 -27.11
N LYS A 149 -34.43 -17.48 -26.16
CA LYS A 149 -34.05 -18.88 -26.44
C LYS A 149 -34.22 -19.84 -25.25
N LEU A 150 -35.45 -20.28 -25.01
CA LEU A 150 -35.77 -21.56 -24.35
C LEU A 150 -35.37 -22.80 -25.19
N VAL A 151 -34.26 -22.74 -25.95
CA VAL A 151 -33.83 -23.82 -26.85
C VAL A 151 -32.35 -24.11 -26.67
N GLN A 152 -32.07 -25.24 -26.01
CA GLN A 152 -30.87 -26.11 -26.15
C GLN A 152 -29.51 -25.49 -25.78
N LYS A 153 -28.54 -26.15 -25.13
CA LYS A 153 -28.27 -27.57 -24.85
C LYS A 153 -27.09 -27.62 -23.86
N ASN A 154 -27.06 -28.67 -23.04
CA ASN A 154 -25.91 -29.21 -22.28
C ASN A 154 -25.34 -28.39 -21.09
N PRO A 155 -25.67 -28.77 -19.84
CA PRO A 155 -25.03 -28.24 -18.62
C PRO A 155 -23.61 -28.80 -18.38
N ARG A 156 -22.95 -29.33 -19.41
CA ARG A 156 -21.56 -29.80 -19.34
C ARG A 156 -20.67 -28.91 -20.20
N GLN A 157 -20.59 -27.62 -19.87
CA GLN A 157 -19.42 -26.84 -20.27
C GLN A 157 -18.23 -27.41 -19.48
N ARG A 158 -17.55 -28.41 -20.06
CA ARG A 158 -16.27 -28.91 -19.57
C ARG A 158 -15.37 -27.70 -19.36
N PHE A 159 -14.81 -27.59 -18.15
CA PHE A 159 -13.82 -26.60 -17.78
C PHE A 159 -12.66 -26.64 -18.79
N ASN A 160 -12.72 -25.76 -19.79
CA ASN A 160 -11.67 -25.67 -20.78
C ASN A 160 -10.65 -24.66 -20.26
N PHE A 161 -9.64 -25.17 -19.55
CA PHE A 161 -8.56 -24.36 -18.98
C PHE A 161 -7.88 -23.47 -20.03
N LYS A 162 -7.85 -23.89 -21.30
CA LYS A 162 -7.34 -23.06 -22.41
C LYS A 162 -8.18 -21.82 -22.65
N ASN A 163 -9.51 -21.90 -22.50
CA ASN A 163 -10.39 -20.74 -22.59
C ASN A 163 -10.33 -19.90 -21.32
N PHE A 164 -10.14 -20.52 -20.14
CA PHE A 164 -9.85 -19.77 -18.92
C PHE A 164 -8.58 -18.93 -19.11
N LEU A 165 -7.50 -19.47 -19.68
CA LEU A 165 -6.26 -18.71 -19.89
C LEU A 165 -6.32 -17.65 -21.00
N LYS A 166 -7.31 -17.69 -21.91
CA LYS A 166 -7.47 -16.64 -22.92
C LYS A 166 -7.86 -15.33 -22.24
N PHE A 167 -6.96 -14.35 -22.35
CA PHE A 167 -7.17 -12.99 -21.85
C PHE A 167 -8.29 -12.34 -22.67
N ASP A 168 -9.45 -12.11 -22.05
CA ASP A 168 -10.47 -11.24 -22.62
C ASP A 168 -10.00 -9.78 -22.50
N LYS A 169 -9.91 -9.08 -23.64
CA LYS A 169 -9.51 -7.66 -23.69
C LYS A 169 -10.48 -6.76 -22.92
N ASN A 170 -11.76 -7.11 -22.85
CA ASN A 170 -12.76 -6.35 -22.08
C ASN A 170 -12.48 -6.42 -20.57
N TYR A 171 -11.80 -7.47 -20.11
CA TYR A 171 -11.43 -7.64 -18.70
C TYR A 171 -10.32 -6.69 -18.26
N GLN A 172 -9.35 -6.44 -19.15
CA GLN A 172 -8.25 -5.51 -18.88
C GLN A 172 -8.76 -4.08 -18.67
N ALA A 173 -9.84 -3.70 -19.37
CA ALA A 173 -10.49 -2.41 -19.19
C ALA A 173 -11.05 -2.24 -17.77
N ASN A 174 -11.75 -3.23 -17.22
CA ASN A 174 -12.37 -3.11 -15.89
C ASN A 174 -11.37 -2.96 -14.75
N PHE A 175 -10.22 -3.64 -14.80
CA PHE A 175 -9.22 -3.48 -13.75
C PHE A 175 -8.44 -2.17 -13.89
N ALA A 176 -8.13 -1.74 -15.12
CA ALA A 176 -7.57 -0.41 -15.37
C ALA A 176 -8.50 0.70 -14.83
N ASN A 177 -9.82 0.56 -15.03
CA ASN A 177 -10.83 1.50 -14.54
C ASN A 177 -10.96 1.56 -13.01
N ILE A 178 -10.50 0.54 -12.27
CA ILE A 178 -10.46 0.60 -10.79
C ILE A 178 -9.41 1.61 -10.33
N VAL A 179 -8.34 1.75 -11.11
CA VAL A 179 -7.13 2.50 -10.81
C VAL A 179 -7.03 3.81 -11.60
N GLU A 180 -7.81 3.98 -12.66
CA GLU A 180 -7.92 5.23 -13.41
C GLU A 180 -8.64 6.30 -12.59
N GLU A 181 -7.85 7.06 -11.84
CA GLU A 181 -8.08 8.50 -11.69
C GLU A 181 -7.32 9.19 -12.83
N ASN A 182 -8.02 9.98 -13.63
CA ASN A 182 -7.46 10.73 -14.76
C ASN A 182 -6.34 11.66 -14.26
N PRO A 183 -5.08 11.53 -14.70
CA PRO A 183 -4.06 12.51 -14.34
C PRO A 183 -4.39 13.84 -15.06
N THR A 184 -5.00 14.77 -14.34
CA THR A 184 -5.35 16.10 -14.84
C THR A 184 -4.17 17.04 -14.72
N SER A 185 -3.35 17.13 -15.78
CA SER A 185 -2.16 18.00 -15.87
C SER A 185 -1.04 17.67 -14.87
N LEU A 186 0.14 17.39 -15.41
CA LEU A 186 1.30 16.87 -14.68
C LEU A 186 1.78 17.75 -13.52
N THR A 187 1.52 19.05 -13.54
CA THR A 187 2.09 20.01 -12.58
C THR A 187 1.16 20.33 -11.42
N LYS A 188 -0.14 20.55 -11.68
CA LYS A 188 -1.09 20.90 -10.62
C LYS A 188 -1.32 19.73 -9.67
N ASP A 189 -1.37 18.52 -10.21
CA ASP A 189 -1.65 17.32 -9.42
C ASP A 189 -0.44 16.90 -8.58
N VAL A 190 0.78 16.98 -9.13
CA VAL A 190 2.00 16.64 -8.40
C VAL A 190 2.21 17.52 -7.16
N SER A 191 1.89 18.82 -7.22
CA SER A 191 2.05 19.72 -6.07
C SER A 191 1.15 19.33 -4.88
N LYS A 192 -0.10 18.93 -5.16
CA LYS A 192 -1.05 18.48 -4.14
C LYS A 192 -0.68 17.10 -3.60
N GLU A 193 -0.23 16.20 -4.47
CA GLU A 193 0.30 14.89 -4.06
C GLU A 193 1.46 15.08 -3.08
N ILE A 194 2.45 15.91 -3.43
CA ILE A 194 3.58 16.24 -2.56
C ILE A 194 3.10 16.82 -1.23
N PHE A 195 2.14 17.73 -1.23
CA PHE A 195 1.59 18.33 -0.01
C PHE A 195 0.99 17.28 0.93
N PHE A 196 0.09 16.41 0.44
CA PHE A 196 -0.50 15.34 1.25
C PHE A 196 0.53 14.32 1.69
N LEU A 197 1.49 14.00 0.82
CA LEU A 197 2.58 13.10 1.13
C LEU A 197 3.45 13.64 2.26
N MET A 198 3.81 14.92 2.21
CA MET A 198 4.55 15.55 3.31
C MET A 198 3.78 15.40 4.61
N ILE A 199 2.50 15.80 4.64
CA ILE A 199 1.70 15.70 5.87
C ILE A 199 1.73 14.25 6.38
N TYR A 200 1.50 13.25 5.54
CA TYR A 200 1.55 11.83 5.89
C TYR A 200 2.93 11.44 6.50
N LEU A 201 4.03 11.78 5.82
CA LEU A 201 5.40 11.43 6.23
C LEU A 201 5.84 12.13 7.53
N PHE A 202 5.29 13.31 7.84
CA PHE A 202 5.61 14.08 9.05
C PHE A 202 4.75 13.74 10.26
N THR A 203 3.61 13.09 10.06
CA THR A 203 2.62 12.89 11.13
C THR A 203 2.55 11.43 11.55
N VAL A 204 2.52 10.50 10.60
CA VAL A 204 2.40 9.07 10.91
C VAL A 204 3.62 8.58 11.70
N PRO A 205 4.88 8.84 11.29
CA PRO A 205 6.03 8.43 12.10
C PRO A 205 6.10 9.17 13.44
N PHE A 206 5.61 10.41 13.53
CA PHE A 206 5.60 11.17 14.78
C PHE A 206 4.79 10.47 15.90
N VAL A 207 3.70 9.78 15.55
CA VAL A 207 2.88 9.05 16.52
C VAL A 207 3.68 7.94 17.21
N GLU A 208 4.58 7.27 16.50
CA GLU A 208 5.43 6.21 17.07
C GLU A 208 6.40 6.74 18.14
N TYR A 209 6.82 8.00 18.01
CA TYR A 209 7.73 8.67 18.94
C TYR A 209 7.05 9.24 20.20
N ILE A 210 5.73 9.08 20.35
CA ILE A 210 5.03 9.43 21.59
C ILE A 210 5.50 8.48 22.70
N GLN A 211 6.06 9.05 23.79
CA GLN A 211 6.60 8.29 24.91
C GLN A 211 5.48 7.63 25.73
N GLU A 212 5.47 6.30 25.76
CA GLU A 212 4.43 5.51 26.44
C GLU A 212 4.42 5.77 27.95
N THR A 213 5.60 5.79 28.58
CA THR A 213 5.75 5.99 30.02
C THR A 213 5.31 7.38 30.49
N ARG A 214 5.43 8.40 29.63
CA ARG A 214 5.11 9.78 29.98
C ARG A 214 3.65 10.12 29.73
N TYR A 215 3.07 9.62 28.65
CA TYR A 215 1.73 9.99 28.20
C TYR A 215 0.68 8.89 28.43
N GLY A 216 1.08 7.69 28.87
CA GLY A 216 0.16 6.57 29.06
C GLY A 216 -0.46 6.05 27.76
N VAL A 217 0.20 6.31 26.62
CA VAL A 217 -0.28 5.91 25.29
C VAL A 217 0.40 4.60 24.92
N ASP A 218 -0.35 3.50 24.94
CA ASP A 218 0.13 2.18 24.53
C ASP A 218 0.19 2.03 22.99
N ALA A 219 0.78 0.92 22.53
CA ALA A 219 0.92 0.63 21.10
C ALA A 219 -0.43 0.57 20.37
N PHE A 220 -1.50 0.10 21.03
CA PHE A 220 -2.83 0.06 20.44
C PHE A 220 -3.43 1.46 20.29
N SER A 221 -3.26 2.34 21.28
CA SER A 221 -3.69 3.74 21.20
C SER A 221 -2.93 4.49 20.11
N LYS A 222 -1.61 4.27 19.97
CA LYS A 222 -0.82 4.81 18.85
C LYS A 222 -1.39 4.37 17.50
N LEU A 223 -1.71 3.07 17.36
CA LEU A 223 -2.34 2.55 16.14
C LEU A 223 -3.68 3.25 15.83
N LEU A 224 -4.55 3.46 16.82
CA LEU A 224 -5.82 4.16 16.64
C LEU A 224 -5.65 5.63 16.23
N ILE A 225 -4.68 6.32 16.83
CA ILE A 225 -4.33 7.70 16.47
C ILE A 225 -3.86 7.75 15.01
N THR A 226 -2.93 6.86 14.64
CA THR A 226 -2.43 6.73 13.26
C THR A 226 -3.57 6.44 12.29
N MET A 227 -4.47 5.50 12.59
CA MET A 227 -5.61 5.17 11.72
C MET A 227 -6.57 6.34 11.55
N SER A 228 -6.85 7.09 12.63
CA SER A 228 -7.71 8.27 12.59
C SER A 228 -7.10 9.36 11.70
N PHE A 229 -5.79 9.56 11.81
CA PHE A 229 -5.06 10.51 10.98
C PHE A 229 -5.02 10.11 9.51
N VAL A 230 -4.73 8.84 9.22
CA VAL A 230 -4.75 8.28 7.86
C VAL A 230 -6.15 8.40 7.24
N LEU A 231 -7.21 8.09 8.00
CA LEU A 231 -8.59 8.26 7.54
C LEU A 231 -8.89 9.72 7.18
N PHE A 232 -8.53 10.66 8.06
CA PHE A 232 -8.72 12.08 7.81
C PHE A 232 -7.98 12.53 6.54
N LEU A 233 -6.71 12.11 6.39
CA LEU A 233 -5.93 12.41 5.21
C LEU A 233 -6.56 11.86 3.93
N LEU A 234 -7.02 10.61 3.94
CA LEU A 234 -7.63 9.98 2.76
C LEU A 234 -8.95 10.65 2.36
N ILE A 235 -9.76 11.07 3.34
CA ILE A 235 -10.99 11.83 3.06
C ILE A 235 -10.64 13.18 2.43
N ALA A 236 -9.61 13.87 2.96
CA ALA A 236 -9.17 15.15 2.44
C ALA A 236 -8.53 15.03 1.04
N SER A 237 -7.68 14.02 0.83
CA SER A 237 -6.95 13.81 -0.41
C SER A 237 -7.82 13.29 -1.54
N LYS A 238 -8.88 12.54 -1.24
CA LYS A 238 -9.83 12.03 -2.25
C LYS A 238 -10.49 13.14 -3.07
N LYS A 239 -10.78 14.30 -2.48
CA LYS A 239 -11.32 15.47 -3.22
C LYS A 239 -10.44 15.90 -4.39
N PHE A 240 -9.18 15.49 -4.37
CA PHE A 240 -8.18 15.84 -5.37
C PHE A 240 -7.76 14.63 -6.21
N GLY A 241 -8.40 13.47 -6.07
CA GLY A 241 -8.03 12.25 -6.80
C GLY A 241 -6.67 11.69 -6.36
N PHE A 242 -6.34 11.79 -5.07
CA PHE A 242 -5.13 11.19 -4.52
C PHE A 242 -5.47 10.13 -3.49
N PHE A 243 -5.15 8.89 -3.82
CA PHE A 243 -5.24 7.75 -2.90
C PHE A 243 -3.89 7.10 -2.56
N ASN A 244 -2.81 7.62 -3.15
CA ASN A 244 -1.56 6.89 -3.24
C ASN A 244 -0.51 7.37 -2.24
N LEU A 245 -0.78 7.17 -0.94
CA LEU A 245 0.12 7.59 0.15
C LEU A 245 1.31 6.65 0.36
N ASN A 246 1.38 5.51 -0.35
CA ASN A 246 2.43 4.51 -0.19
C ASN A 246 2.99 4.07 -1.55
N LEU A 247 4.31 4.20 -1.69
CA LEU A 247 5.09 3.86 -2.89
C LEU A 247 4.77 2.45 -3.42
N VAL A 248 4.47 1.52 -2.52
CA VAL A 248 4.15 0.13 -2.87
C VAL A 248 2.93 0.05 -3.80
N PHE A 249 1.88 0.85 -3.54
CA PHE A 249 0.69 0.90 -4.38
C PHE A 249 0.99 1.55 -5.73
N THR A 250 1.80 2.62 -5.77
CA THR A 250 2.29 3.21 -7.03
C THR A 250 2.94 2.15 -7.93
N PHE A 251 3.78 1.30 -7.35
CA PHE A 251 4.40 0.22 -8.11
C PHE A 251 3.41 -0.87 -8.52
N SER A 252 2.44 -1.25 -7.69
CA SER A 252 1.39 -2.19 -8.08
C SER A 252 0.61 -1.68 -9.31
N ILE A 253 0.25 -0.39 -9.30
CA ILE A 253 -0.45 0.27 -10.38
C ILE A 253 0.40 0.28 -11.65
N LEU A 254 1.68 0.63 -11.52
CA LEU A 254 2.64 0.62 -12.62
C LEU A 254 2.77 -0.77 -13.25
N ILE A 255 2.99 -1.82 -12.43
CA ILE A 255 3.11 -3.22 -12.87
C ILE A 255 1.86 -3.60 -13.66
N ASN A 256 0.68 -3.30 -13.11
CA ASN A 256 -0.58 -3.60 -13.78
C ASN A 256 -0.71 -2.89 -15.14
N LYS A 257 -0.38 -1.60 -15.23
CA LYS A 257 -0.43 -0.85 -16.50
C LYS A 257 0.58 -1.37 -17.53
N ILE A 258 1.77 -1.81 -17.09
CA ILE A 258 2.76 -2.43 -17.97
C ILE A 258 2.23 -3.78 -18.50
N VAL A 259 1.71 -4.63 -17.62
CA VAL A 259 1.16 -5.95 -17.99
C VAL A 259 0.01 -5.82 -18.98
N ASN A 260 -0.88 -4.85 -18.78
CA ASN A 260 -2.01 -4.58 -19.68
C ASN A 260 -1.63 -3.73 -20.90
N ARG A 261 -0.36 -3.33 -21.05
CA ARG A 261 0.12 -2.47 -22.13
C ARG A 261 -0.62 -1.12 -22.24
N THR A 262 -1.09 -0.60 -21.13
CA THR A 262 -1.77 0.71 -21.04
C THR A 262 -0.88 1.81 -20.44
N ALA A 263 0.37 1.49 -20.07
CA ALA A 263 1.33 2.49 -19.60
C ALA A 263 1.77 3.41 -20.74
N ASN A 264 1.51 4.71 -20.60
CA ASN A 264 2.01 5.73 -21.52
C ASN A 264 3.26 6.44 -20.96
N LYS A 265 4.03 7.12 -21.83
CA LYS A 265 5.26 7.83 -21.43
C LYS A 265 5.02 8.85 -20.31
N THR A 266 3.93 9.61 -20.40
CA THR A 266 3.55 10.62 -19.41
C THR A 266 3.34 10.02 -18.02
N PHE A 267 2.65 8.89 -17.94
CA PHE A 267 2.40 8.14 -16.71
C PHE A 267 3.70 7.59 -16.11
N LEU A 268 4.59 7.04 -16.94
CA LEU A 268 5.90 6.54 -16.48
C LEU A 268 6.75 7.65 -15.88
N ILE A 269 6.81 8.81 -16.54
CA ILE A 269 7.54 9.99 -16.04
C ILE A 269 6.93 10.49 -14.73
N SER A 270 5.60 10.65 -14.68
CA SER A 270 4.90 11.06 -13.46
C SER A 270 5.16 10.09 -12.30
N THR A 271 5.10 8.79 -12.57
CA THR A 271 5.38 7.75 -11.57
C THR A 271 6.81 7.84 -11.04
N ALA A 272 7.79 8.07 -11.94
CA ALA A 272 9.19 8.23 -11.55
C ALA A 272 9.40 9.50 -10.70
N ILE A 273 8.77 10.63 -11.07
CA ILE A 273 8.85 11.89 -10.32
C ILE A 273 8.22 11.72 -8.93
N SER A 274 7.00 11.18 -8.83
CA SER A 274 6.34 10.96 -7.54
C SER A 274 7.12 9.98 -6.66
N SER A 275 7.72 8.93 -7.24
CA SER A 275 8.57 7.99 -6.52
C SER A 275 9.86 8.64 -5.98
N LEU A 276 10.50 9.48 -6.80
CA LEU A 276 11.69 10.22 -6.38
C LEU A 276 11.33 11.23 -5.28
N ALA A 277 10.24 11.98 -5.46
CA ALA A 277 9.73 12.91 -4.46
C ALA A 277 9.44 12.19 -3.14
N TYR A 278 8.85 11.00 -3.19
CA TYR A 278 8.59 10.17 -2.01
C TYR A 278 9.86 9.83 -1.22
N ILE A 279 10.91 9.39 -1.92
CA ILE A 279 12.20 9.05 -1.30
C ILE A 279 12.84 10.30 -0.70
N VAL A 280 12.91 11.40 -1.46
CA VAL A 280 13.50 12.67 -1.00
C VAL A 280 12.76 13.21 0.22
N LEU A 281 11.42 13.23 0.19
CA LEU A 281 10.61 13.69 1.30
C LEU A 281 10.73 12.79 2.53
N SER A 282 10.94 11.49 2.36
CA SER A 282 11.20 10.57 3.48
C SER A 282 12.54 10.90 4.16
N ILE A 283 13.58 11.20 3.38
CA ILE A 283 14.89 11.63 3.92
C ILE A 283 14.77 12.98 4.62
N LEU A 284 14.10 13.95 3.99
CA LEU A 284 13.87 15.27 4.59
C LEU A 284 13.04 15.17 5.88
N GLY A 285 12.04 14.28 5.91
CA GLY A 285 11.28 13.94 7.10
C GLY A 285 12.18 13.45 8.24
N ALA A 286 13.06 12.49 7.95
CA ALA A 286 14.02 11.99 8.94
C ALA A 286 14.95 13.08 9.49
N LEU A 287 15.49 13.93 8.61
CA LEU A 287 16.37 15.04 9.01
C LEU A 287 15.63 16.08 9.86
N PHE A 288 14.36 16.36 9.53
CA PHE A 288 13.52 17.22 10.34
C PHE A 288 13.29 16.64 11.74
N TYR A 289 12.97 15.34 11.86
CA TYR A 289 12.84 14.70 13.17
C TYR A 289 14.13 14.80 14.00
N LEU A 290 15.29 14.58 13.38
CA LEU A 290 16.59 14.74 14.04
C LEU A 290 16.83 16.19 14.49
N LEU A 291 16.44 17.18 13.70
CA LEU A 291 16.54 18.59 14.06
C LEU A 291 15.61 18.94 15.22
N VAL A 292 14.36 18.48 15.18
CA VAL A 292 13.39 18.64 16.27
C VAL A 292 13.94 18.00 17.53
N ALA A 293 14.47 16.78 17.46
CA ALA A 293 15.07 16.13 18.62
C ALA A 293 16.34 16.79 19.10
N LYS A 294 17.17 17.39 18.24
CA LYS A 294 18.34 18.19 18.67
C LYS A 294 17.91 19.38 19.52
N ASN A 295 16.89 20.10 19.07
CA ASN A 295 16.44 21.35 19.68
C ASN A 295 15.50 21.14 20.87
N SER A 296 14.81 20.01 20.94
CA SER A 296 14.01 19.62 22.10
C SER A 296 14.83 18.70 23.00
N ASN A 297 14.59 18.66 24.30
CA ASN A 297 15.20 17.63 25.16
C ASN A 297 14.61 16.22 24.93
N LEU A 298 14.06 15.95 23.74
CA LEU A 298 13.59 14.64 23.35
C LEU A 298 14.78 13.70 23.16
N THR A 299 14.73 12.57 23.85
CA THR A 299 15.53 11.40 23.56
C THR A 299 14.64 10.48 22.72
N PHE A 300 15.03 10.24 21.47
CA PHE A 300 14.48 9.09 20.74
C PHE A 300 15.03 7.86 21.45
N THR A 301 14.15 7.11 22.12
CA THR A 301 14.50 5.80 22.66
C THR A 301 14.86 4.90 21.48
N LEU A 302 16.16 4.70 21.29
CA LEU A 302 16.76 3.93 20.18
C LEU A 302 16.48 2.43 20.29
#